data_AF-A0A2H0H872-F1
#
_entry.id   AF-A0A2H0H872-F1
#
_cell.length_a   1.000
_cell.length_b   1.000
_cell.length_c   1.000
_cell.angle_alpha   90.00
_cell.angle_beta   90.00
_cell.angle_gamma   90.00
#
_symmetry.space_group_name_H-M   'P 1'
#
loop_
_entity.id
_entity.type
_entity.pdbx_description
1 polymer ?
#
loop_
_entity_poly.entity_id
_entity_poly.type
_entity_poly.pdbx_seq_one_letter_code
_entity_poly.pdbx_strand_id
1 'polypeptide(L)'
;MHAFTYNRDGSDLAELKIVSLITRRYLKDHLTGLKFSDIIWRDNGFFYSTYEQQGTFGKTYGQKVFYHSLETEQGDDVLIFERSEHPDREFSFQTLAEERFFILKEYNKEINKINFYYVDYESETTQLRPLLSNISFDLDLIEYHNDKFI
;
A
#
# COMPACT_ATOMS: atom_id res chain seq x y z
N MET A 1 0.58 -12.71 -11.75
CA MET A 1 1.30 -11.69 -12.55
C MET A 1 2.61 -11.36 -11.84
N HIS A 2 3.59 -10.73 -12.50
CA HIS A 2 4.78 -10.22 -11.79
C HIS A 2 4.93 -8.72 -12.01
N ALA A 3 5.13 -8.00 -10.92
CA ALA A 3 5.54 -6.61 -10.86
C ALA A 3 7.05 -6.58 -10.56
N PHE A 4 7.78 -5.70 -11.23
CA PHE A 4 9.17 -5.43 -10.85
C PHE A 4 9.45 -3.94 -10.83
N THR A 5 10.19 -3.52 -9.81
CA THR A 5 10.64 -2.15 -9.62
C THR A 5 12.09 -2.01 -10.08
N TYR A 6 12.43 -0.87 -10.67
CA TYR A 6 13.80 -0.53 -11.01
C TYR A 6 14.07 0.95 -10.75
N ASN A 7 15.29 1.27 -10.33
CA ASN A 7 15.73 2.64 -10.13
C ASN A 7 16.41 3.15 -11.40
N ARG A 8 16.06 4.34 -11.85
CA ARG A 8 16.78 5.03 -12.93
C ARG A 8 17.72 6.06 -12.29
N ASP A 9 18.97 6.07 -12.74
CA ASP A 9 19.98 7.09 -12.45
C ASP A 9 20.39 7.26 -10.97
N GLY A 10 20.25 6.22 -10.13
CA GLY A 10 20.75 6.24 -8.75
C GLY A 10 19.96 7.16 -7.80
N SER A 11 18.78 7.64 -8.24
CA SER A 11 17.83 8.32 -7.35
C SER A 11 17.01 7.28 -6.56
N ASP A 12 16.53 7.64 -5.37
CA ASP A 12 15.61 6.82 -4.53
C ASP A 12 14.23 6.58 -5.19
N LEU A 13 14.03 7.01 -6.44
CA LEU A 13 12.79 6.90 -7.17
C LEU A 13 12.80 5.63 -8.04
N ALA A 14 11.93 4.71 -7.66
CA ALA A 14 11.64 3.53 -8.45
C ALA A 14 10.55 3.83 -9.48
N GLU A 15 10.73 3.26 -10.67
CA GLU A 15 9.66 3.04 -11.63
C GLU A 15 9.17 1.60 -11.50
N LEU A 16 7.87 1.38 -11.68
CA LEU A 16 7.27 0.04 -11.72
C LEU A 16 6.74 -0.24 -13.12
N LYS A 17 7.06 -1.44 -13.61
CA LYS A 17 6.47 -2.02 -14.81
C LYS A 17 5.89 -3.38 -14.49
N ILE A 18 4.86 -3.75 -15.24
CA ILE A 18 4.12 -4.99 -15.05
C ILE A 18 4.32 -5.90 -16.25
N VAL A 19 4.58 -7.18 -15.97
CA VAL A 19 4.73 -8.21 -16.99
C VAL A 19 3.68 -9.29 -16.78
N SER A 20 2.94 -9.58 -17.86
CA SER A 20 2.05 -10.73 -17.91
C SER A 20 2.86 -12.01 -18.07
N LEU A 21 2.66 -12.99 -17.19
CA LEU A 21 3.35 -14.29 -17.26
C LEU A 21 2.79 -15.20 -18.35
N ILE A 22 1.53 -14.97 -18.72
CA ILE A 22 0.85 -15.73 -19.77
C ILE A 22 1.40 -15.32 -21.14
N THR A 23 1.41 -14.00 -21.41
CA THR A 23 1.82 -13.48 -22.72
C THR A 23 3.31 -13.17 -22.81
N ARG A 24 4.01 -13.09 -21.67
CA ARG A 24 5.41 -12.65 -21.53
C ARG A 24 5.65 -11.26 -22.10
N ARG A 25 4.64 -10.39 -22.06
CA ARG A 25 4.70 -9.02 -22.54
C ARG A 25 4.54 -8.03 -21.39
N TYR A 26 5.18 -6.88 -21.56
CA TYR A 26 4.91 -5.70 -20.75
C TYR A 26 3.47 -5.25 -20.97
N LEU A 27 2.78 -4.94 -19.89
CA LEU A 27 1.53 -4.20 -19.95
C LEU A 27 1.83 -2.70 -20.14
N LYS A 28 0.78 -1.92 -20.39
CA LYS A 28 0.91 -0.46 -20.59
C LYS A 28 1.20 0.28 -19.29
N ASP A 29 0.96 -0.38 -18.17
CA ASP A 29 1.11 0.08 -16.81
C ASP A 29 2.55 0.56 -16.55
N HIS A 30 2.68 1.83 -16.21
CA HIS A 30 3.94 2.48 -15.89
C HIS A 30 3.72 3.46 -14.75
N LEU A 31 4.17 3.07 -13.55
CA LEU A 31 4.08 3.92 -12.37
C LEU A 31 5.45 4.52 -12.10
N THR A 32 5.45 5.80 -11.75
CA THR A 32 6.67 6.55 -11.41
C THR A 32 6.54 7.14 -10.00
N GLY A 33 7.67 7.58 -9.43
CA GLY A 33 7.67 8.21 -8.11
C GLY A 33 7.39 7.24 -6.96
N LEU A 34 7.67 5.95 -7.16
CA LEU A 34 7.56 4.96 -6.10
C LEU A 34 8.81 5.04 -5.23
N LYS A 35 8.64 5.15 -3.90
CA LYS A 35 9.75 5.15 -2.94
C LYS A 35 9.36 4.24 -1.78
N PHE A 36 10.10 3.14 -1.59
CA PHE A 36 9.85 2.13 -0.54
C PHE A 36 8.44 1.51 -0.58
N SER A 37 7.84 1.37 -1.76
CA SER A 37 6.51 0.77 -1.88
C SER A 37 6.59 -0.75 -1.98
N ASP A 38 5.90 -1.42 -1.07
CA ASP A 38 5.44 -2.78 -1.31
C ASP A 38 4.37 -2.79 -2.40
N ILE A 39 4.27 -3.90 -3.13
CA ILE A 39 3.25 -4.13 -4.16
C ILE A 39 2.39 -5.30 -3.71
N ILE A 40 1.18 -5.00 -3.26
CA ILE A 40 0.28 -5.98 -2.66
C ILE A 40 -0.88 -6.24 -3.61
N TRP A 41 -0.93 -7.42 -4.19
CA TRP A 41 -1.94 -7.78 -5.20
C TRP A 41 -3.32 -8.00 -4.59
N ARG A 42 -4.34 -7.56 -5.33
CA ARG A 42 -5.75 -7.89 -5.10
C ARG A 42 -6.54 -7.81 -6.40
N ASP A 43 -7.30 -8.86 -6.72
CA ASP A 43 -8.11 -8.95 -7.94
C ASP A 43 -7.28 -8.63 -9.20
N ASN A 44 -7.72 -7.64 -9.99
CA ASN A 44 -7.08 -7.21 -11.23
C ASN A 44 -6.22 -5.94 -11.02
N GLY A 45 -5.54 -5.85 -9.87
CA GLY A 45 -4.78 -4.67 -9.49
C GLY A 45 -3.91 -4.90 -8.25
N PHE A 46 -3.33 -3.82 -7.73
CA PHE A 46 -2.48 -3.88 -6.55
C PHE A 46 -2.47 -2.56 -5.78
N PHE A 47 -2.22 -2.68 -4.49
CA PHE A 47 -1.94 -1.55 -3.62
C PHE A 47 -0.47 -1.18 -3.70
N TYR A 48 -0.20 0.12 -3.65
CA TYR A 48 1.13 0.69 -3.56
C TYR A 48 1.10 1.95 -2.71
N SER A 49 2.27 2.47 -2.33
CA SER A 49 2.39 3.76 -1.68
C SER A 49 3.43 4.65 -2.35
N THR A 50 3.23 5.94 -2.17
CA THR A 50 4.17 6.99 -2.58
C THR A 50 4.25 8.02 -1.46
N TYR A 51 5.19 8.94 -1.58
CA TYR A 51 5.40 10.03 -0.64
C TYR A 51 5.36 11.36 -1.38
N GLU A 52 4.88 12.40 -0.72
CA GLU A 52 5.01 13.75 -1.25
C GLU A 52 6.51 14.12 -1.35
N GLN A 53 7.01 14.29 -2.58
CA GLN A 53 8.41 14.60 -2.79
C GLN A 53 8.71 16.06 -2.43
N GLN A 54 9.50 16.28 -1.37
CA GLN A 54 10.24 17.53 -1.19
C GLN A 54 11.72 17.33 -1.54
N GLY A 55 12.02 17.30 -2.84
CA GLY A 55 13.38 17.23 -3.37
C GLY A 55 14.06 15.85 -3.26
N THR A 56 15.22 15.71 -3.91
CA THR A 56 15.95 14.45 -4.08
C THR A 56 16.62 13.90 -2.81
N PHE A 57 16.80 14.73 -1.79
CA PHE A 57 17.45 14.38 -0.51
C PHE A 57 16.61 14.76 0.72
N GLY A 58 15.33 15.07 0.51
CA GLY A 58 14.43 15.49 1.58
C GLY A 58 14.00 14.33 2.49
N LYS A 59 13.59 14.67 3.72
CA LYS A 59 12.90 13.72 4.58
C LYS A 59 11.62 13.24 3.90
N THR A 60 11.40 11.94 3.95
CA THR A 60 10.25 11.27 3.36
C THR A 60 9.03 11.47 4.29
N TYR A 61 8.04 12.24 3.84
CA TYR A 61 6.83 12.58 4.60
C TYR A 61 5.60 12.53 3.69
N GLY A 62 4.41 12.48 4.29
CA GLY A 62 3.14 12.48 3.55
C GLY A 62 2.98 11.22 2.73
N GLN A 63 3.18 10.05 3.35
CA GLN A 63 2.90 8.79 2.68
C GLN A 63 1.43 8.75 2.26
N LYS A 64 1.15 8.19 1.09
CA LYS A 64 -0.21 7.95 0.59
C LYS A 64 -0.29 6.54 0.05
N VAL A 65 -1.37 5.84 0.35
CA VAL A 65 -1.64 4.49 -0.15
C VAL A 65 -2.68 4.58 -1.24
N PHE A 66 -2.39 3.97 -2.38
CA PHE A 66 -3.24 3.95 -3.57
C PHE A 66 -3.53 2.52 -4.00
N TYR A 67 -4.60 2.34 -4.78
CA TYR A 67 -4.86 1.12 -5.54
C TYR A 67 -4.79 1.41 -7.04
N HIS A 68 -3.94 0.68 -7.73
CA HIS A 68 -3.80 0.71 -9.18
C HIS A 68 -4.58 -0.45 -9.80
N SER A 69 -5.45 -0.15 -10.75
CA SER A 69 -6.10 -1.17 -11.59
C SER A 69 -5.24 -1.46 -12.80
N LEU A 70 -5.15 -2.72 -13.21
CA LEU A 70 -4.33 -3.04 -14.37
C LEU A 70 -4.84 -2.38 -15.65
N GLU A 71 -3.90 -2.03 -16.53
CA GLU A 71 -4.13 -1.38 -17.81
C GLU A 71 -4.78 0.03 -17.71
N THR A 72 -4.73 0.68 -16.54
CA THR A 72 -5.13 2.09 -16.36
C THR A 72 -3.93 3.03 -16.26
N GLU A 73 -4.16 4.34 -16.35
CA GLU A 73 -3.12 5.33 -16.11
C GLU A 73 -2.92 5.54 -14.61
N GLN A 74 -1.70 5.83 -14.16
CA GLN A 74 -1.40 6.11 -12.73
C GLN A 74 -2.24 7.28 -12.17
N GLY A 75 -2.68 8.21 -13.01
CA GLY A 75 -3.54 9.32 -12.61
C GLY A 75 -4.97 8.91 -12.22
N ASP A 76 -5.40 7.71 -12.59
CA ASP A 76 -6.72 7.15 -12.27
C ASP A 76 -6.71 6.33 -10.96
N ASP A 77 -5.54 6.21 -10.31
CA ASP A 77 -5.36 5.38 -9.13
C ASP A 77 -6.18 5.90 -7.94
N VAL A 78 -6.83 4.97 -7.24
CA VAL A 78 -7.75 5.31 -6.15
C VAL A 78 -6.97 5.54 -4.87
N LEU A 79 -7.11 6.72 -4.26
CA LEU A 79 -6.58 7.00 -2.93
C LEU A 79 -7.29 6.14 -1.88
N ILE A 80 -6.55 5.26 -1.22
CA ILE A 80 -7.04 4.38 -0.17
C ILE A 80 -6.89 5.04 1.20
N PHE A 81 -5.73 5.66 1.45
CA PHE A 81 -5.45 6.28 2.74
C PHE A 81 -4.37 7.36 2.67
N GLU A 82 -4.59 8.44 3.42
CA GLU A 82 -3.58 9.45 3.72
C GLU A 82 -3.82 10.08 5.11
N ARG A 83 -2.80 10.76 5.62
CA ARG A 83 -2.88 11.60 6.83
C ARG A 83 -2.28 12.98 6.55
N SER A 84 -3.01 13.80 5.81
CA SER A 84 -2.53 15.13 5.39
C SER A 84 -2.16 16.05 6.57
N GLU A 85 -2.92 15.99 7.67
CA GLU A 85 -2.64 16.75 8.90
C GLU A 85 -1.53 16.13 9.78
N HIS A 86 -1.11 14.90 9.49
CA HIS A 86 -0.05 14.18 10.22
C HIS A 86 0.90 13.49 9.22
N PRO A 87 1.69 14.27 8.44
CA PRO A 87 2.52 13.74 7.36
C PRO A 87 3.72 12.92 7.86
N ASP A 88 3.98 12.91 9.18
CA ASP A 88 4.97 12.08 9.85
C ASP A 88 4.51 10.64 10.12
N ARG A 89 3.24 10.33 9.84
CA ARG A 89 2.68 8.97 9.95
C ARG A 89 3.24 8.10 8.84
N GLU A 90 3.59 6.87 9.21
CA GLU A 90 4.06 5.84 8.28
C GLU A 90 3.03 4.73 8.18
N PHE A 91 2.93 4.16 6.99
CA PHE A 91 1.95 3.15 6.62
C PHE A 91 2.64 1.91 6.06
N SER A 92 2.22 0.75 6.56
CA SER A 92 2.46 -0.53 5.90
C SER A 92 1.12 -1.24 5.70
N PHE A 93 1.05 -2.12 4.70
CA PHE A 93 -0.20 -2.78 4.34
C PHE A 93 0.05 -4.14 3.71
N GLN A 94 -0.98 -4.99 3.78
CA GLN A 94 -0.97 -6.34 3.22
C GLN A 94 -2.39 -6.81 2.94
N THR A 95 -2.50 -7.92 2.21
CA THR A 95 -3.75 -8.66 2.06
C THR A 95 -3.70 -9.96 2.84
N LEU A 96 -4.83 -10.40 3.38
CA LEU A 96 -4.98 -11.66 4.11
C LEU A 96 -6.18 -12.46 3.58
N ALA A 97 -6.20 -13.76 3.89
CA ALA A 97 -7.26 -14.70 3.52
C ALA A 97 -7.62 -14.63 2.03
N GLU A 98 -6.64 -14.96 1.17
CA GLU A 98 -6.82 -14.96 -0.29
C GLU A 98 -7.42 -13.64 -0.81
N GLU A 99 -6.84 -12.52 -0.37
CA GLU A 99 -7.20 -11.16 -0.82
C GLU A 99 -8.57 -10.63 -0.32
N ARG A 100 -9.27 -11.37 0.56
CA ARG A 100 -10.53 -10.92 1.18
C ARG A 100 -10.35 -9.69 2.06
N PHE A 101 -9.27 -9.63 2.83
CA PHE A 101 -9.00 -8.51 3.72
C PHE A 101 -7.83 -7.69 3.23
N PHE A 102 -7.99 -6.37 3.24
CA PHE A 102 -6.86 -5.44 3.21
C PHE A 102 -6.61 -4.95 4.63
N ILE A 103 -5.36 -5.05 5.09
CA ILE A 103 -4.94 -4.58 6.41
C ILE A 103 -3.98 -3.41 6.23
N LEU A 104 -4.24 -2.32 6.94
CA LEU A 104 -3.39 -1.14 6.98
C LEU A 104 -2.91 -0.91 8.41
N LYS A 105 -1.60 -0.79 8.58
CA LYS A 105 -0.94 -0.41 9.82
C LYS A 105 -0.45 1.03 9.70
N GLU A 106 -0.88 1.89 10.60
CA GLU A 106 -0.40 3.26 10.77
C GLU A 106 0.51 3.33 11.99
N TYR A 107 1.74 3.81 11.80
CA TYR A 107 2.70 4.03 12.87
C TYR A 107 2.88 5.53 13.15
N ASN A 108 2.66 5.90 14.41
CA ASN A 108 2.95 7.21 14.96
C ASN A 108 4.28 7.13 15.73
N LYS A 109 5.34 7.64 15.09
CA LYS A 109 6.70 7.68 15.66
C LYS A 109 6.82 8.58 16.88
N GLU A 110 6.08 9.68 16.94
CA GLU A 110 6.21 10.68 17.99
C GLU A 110 5.83 10.14 19.38
N ILE A 111 4.76 9.36 19.43
CA ILE A 111 4.25 8.78 20.69
C ILE A 111 4.37 7.25 20.75
N ASN A 112 5.07 6.66 19.77
CA ASN A 112 5.27 5.22 19.63
C ASN A 112 3.95 4.43 19.72
N LYS A 113 2.98 4.82 18.90
CA LYS A 113 1.65 4.19 18.84
C LYS A 113 1.34 3.65 17.46
N ILE A 114 0.61 2.53 17.43
CA ILE A 114 0.17 1.88 16.21
C ILE A 114 -1.36 1.85 16.17
N ASN A 115 -1.92 2.11 14.99
CA ASN A 115 -3.31 1.85 14.66
C ASN A 115 -3.38 0.82 13.53
N PHE A 116 -4.32 -0.10 13.62
CA PHE A 116 -4.66 -1.03 12.56
C PHE A 116 -6.03 -0.72 12.02
N TYR A 117 -6.16 -0.81 10.70
CA TYR A 117 -7.42 -0.71 9.98
C TYR A 117 -7.56 -1.91 9.06
N TYR A 118 -8.80 -2.21 8.67
CA TYR A 118 -9.08 -3.25 7.71
C TYR A 118 -10.22 -2.88 6.77
N VAL A 119 -10.22 -3.46 5.58
CA VAL A 119 -11.36 -3.55 4.67
C VAL A 119 -11.74 -5.02 4.55
N ASP A 120 -13.02 -5.35 4.69
CA ASP A 120 -13.57 -6.66 4.34
C ASP A 120 -14.32 -6.55 3.02
N TYR A 121 -13.75 -7.14 1.97
CA TYR A 121 -14.31 -7.10 0.62
C TYR A 121 -15.48 -8.07 0.40
N GLU A 122 -15.76 -8.97 1.35
CA GLU A 122 -16.97 -9.81 1.33
C GLU A 122 -18.11 -9.20 2.14
N SER A 123 -17.88 -8.09 2.85
CA SER A 123 -18.94 -7.41 3.59
C SER A 123 -19.85 -6.60 2.68
N GLU A 124 -21.11 -6.41 3.07
CA GLU A 124 -22.10 -5.60 2.31
C GLU A 124 -21.66 -4.16 2.04
N THR A 125 -20.68 -3.64 2.80
CA THR A 125 -20.16 -2.28 2.65
C THR A 125 -18.64 -2.28 2.70
N THR A 126 -18.02 -2.08 1.55
CA THR A 126 -16.56 -1.93 1.41
C THR A 126 -16.12 -0.56 1.93
N GLN A 127 -15.54 -0.53 3.13
CA GLN A 127 -15.00 0.68 3.74
C GLN A 127 -13.82 0.34 4.65
N LEU A 128 -12.88 1.27 4.80
CA LEU A 128 -11.78 1.14 5.75
C LEU A 128 -12.27 1.38 7.18
N ARG A 129 -12.12 0.37 8.04
CA ARG A 129 -12.61 0.37 9.43
C ARG A 129 -11.47 0.22 10.41
N PRO A 130 -11.51 0.87 11.60
CA PRO A 130 -10.53 0.62 12.64
C PRO A 130 -10.64 -0.84 13.15
N LEU A 131 -9.49 -1.49 13.35
CA LEU A 131 -9.36 -2.81 13.95
C LEU A 131 -8.81 -2.70 15.37
N LEU A 132 -7.67 -2.03 15.53
CA LEU A 132 -7.01 -1.75 16.81
C LEU A 132 -6.49 -0.31 16.79
N SER A 133 -6.45 0.36 17.93
CA SER A 133 -5.97 1.74 18.00
C SER A 133 -5.17 1.97 19.27
N ASN A 134 -4.17 2.87 19.16
CA ASN A 134 -3.32 3.31 20.26
C ASN A 134 -2.57 2.19 20.98
N ILE A 135 -2.21 1.12 20.28
CA ILE A 135 -1.39 0.05 20.85
C ILE A 135 0.09 0.47 20.87
N SER A 136 0.84 0.00 21.86
CA SER A 136 2.27 0.35 22.07
C SER A 136 3.21 -0.84 21.89
N PHE A 137 2.72 -1.93 21.32
CA PHE A 137 3.49 -3.10 20.93
C PHE A 137 3.20 -3.40 19.46
N ASP A 138 4.20 -3.92 18.76
CA ASP A 138 4.01 -4.33 17.38
C ASP A 138 3.25 -5.65 17.30
N LEU A 139 2.40 -5.77 16.29
CA LEU A 139 1.64 -6.97 15.97
C LEU A 139 1.85 -7.26 14.49
N ASP A 140 2.34 -8.45 14.21
CA ASP A 140 2.28 -9.01 12.87
C ASP A 140 0.95 -9.75 12.76
N LEU A 141 -0.01 -9.16 12.04
CA LEU A 141 -1.25 -9.85 11.70
C LEU A 141 -0.93 -10.75 10.51
N ILE A 142 -0.89 -12.06 10.74
CA ILE A 142 -0.39 -13.02 9.75
C ILE A 142 -1.56 -13.78 9.12
N GLU A 143 -2.63 -14.02 9.88
CA GLU A 143 -3.70 -14.90 9.42
C GLU A 143 -5.09 -14.44 9.89
N TYR A 144 -6.13 -14.91 9.20
CA TYR A 144 -7.51 -14.81 9.64
C TYR A 144 -8.12 -16.21 9.69
N HIS A 145 -8.54 -16.65 10.87
CA HIS A 145 -9.08 -17.99 11.09
C HIS A 145 -10.18 -17.97 12.17
N ASN A 146 -11.30 -18.66 11.93
CA ASN A 146 -12.46 -18.74 12.83
C ASN A 146 -12.93 -17.37 13.34
N ASP A 147 -13.17 -16.44 12.42
CA ASP A 147 -13.65 -15.08 12.69
C ASP A 147 -12.70 -14.21 13.55
N LYS A 148 -11.40 -14.52 13.54
CA LYS A 148 -10.38 -13.79 14.28
C LYS A 148 -9.12 -13.61 13.45
N PHE A 149 -8.52 -12.42 13.56
CA PHE A 149 -7.14 -12.22 13.14
C PHE A 149 -6.18 -12.84 14.16
N ILE A 150 -5.13 -13.49 13.66
CA ILE A 150 -4.07 -14.15 14.43
C ILE A 150 -2.74 -13.46 14.10
#